data_AF-A0A1G7TJP4-F1
#
_entry.id   AF-A0A1G7TJP4-F1
#
_cell.length_a   1.000
_cell.length_b   1.000
_cell.length_c   1.000
_cell.angle_alpha   90.00
_cell.angle_beta   90.00
_cell.angle_gamma   90.00
#
_symmetry.space_group_name_H-M   'P 1'
#
loop_
_entity.id
_entity.type
_entity.pdbx_description
1 polymer ?
#
loop_
_entity_poly.entity_id
_entity_poly.type
_entity_poly.pdbx_seq_one_letter_code
_entity_poly.pdbx_strand_id
1 'polypeptide(L)'
;MSEETIQLDLNESGVAVDLPLPSNNRDGVQGVPYRPVEFRDDDLPTALERAAIWLRQTQEWLGEPVDVIAVHLDYDDTHGNPYYDLKLLCNDEDLAGVPKVIREHEGSPTGQ
;
A
#
# COMPACT_ATOMS: atom_id res chain seq x y z
N MET A 1 11.36 -34.55 -3.30
CA MET A 1 11.92 -33.24 -2.95
C MET A 1 11.23 -32.82 -1.67
N SER A 2 11.92 -32.85 -0.54
CA SER A 2 11.34 -32.44 0.73
C SER A 2 11.36 -30.92 0.78
N GLU A 3 10.21 -30.28 0.94
CA GLU A 3 10.13 -28.84 1.17
C GLU A 3 10.74 -28.55 2.54
N GLU A 4 11.97 -28.02 2.53
CA GLU A 4 12.63 -27.55 3.74
C GLU A 4 11.97 -26.23 4.13
N THR A 5 11.06 -26.27 5.09
CA THR A 5 10.39 -25.05 5.58
C THR A 5 11.39 -24.25 6.39
N ILE A 6 11.91 -23.17 5.80
CA ILE A 6 12.77 -22.20 6.49
C ILE A 6 11.93 -21.57 7.60
N GLN A 7 12.16 -21.97 8.85
CA GLN A 7 11.58 -21.28 10.00
C GLN A 7 12.39 -20.01 10.27
N LEU A 8 11.73 -18.86 10.13
CA LEU A 8 12.31 -17.56 10.40
C LEU A 8 12.16 -17.25 11.90
N ASP A 9 13.29 -17.10 12.60
CA ASP A 9 13.32 -16.56 13.96
C ASP A 9 13.23 -15.02 13.91
N LEU A 10 12.14 -14.49 14.46
CA LEU A 10 11.86 -13.05 14.49
C LEU A 10 11.86 -12.53 15.94
N ASN A 11 12.31 -11.29 16.12
CA ASN A 11 12.25 -10.59 17.40
C ASN A 11 10.85 -9.97 17.67
N GLU A 12 10.69 -9.29 18.81
CA GLU A 12 9.41 -8.67 19.22
C GLU A 12 8.90 -7.59 18.25
N SER A 13 9.77 -7.04 17.40
CA SER A 13 9.43 -6.09 16.34
C SER A 13 9.10 -6.76 15.00
N GLY A 14 9.09 -8.10 14.94
CA GLY A 14 8.78 -8.87 13.73
C GLY A 14 9.89 -8.87 12.68
N VAL A 15 11.13 -8.51 13.07
CA VAL A 15 12.30 -8.56 12.18
C VAL A 15 13.24 -9.69 12.59
N ALA A 16 14.10 -10.14 11.67
CA ALA A 16 15.09 -11.18 11.95
C ALA A 16 15.93 -10.85 13.20
N VAL A 17 16.23 -11.86 14.02
CA VAL A 17 16.97 -11.68 15.29
C VAL A 17 18.32 -10.99 15.13
N ASP A 18 18.98 -11.19 13.99
CA ASP A 18 20.28 -10.58 13.67
C ASP A 18 20.15 -9.27 12.88
N LEU A 19 18.92 -8.76 12.65
CA LEU A 19 18.74 -7.49 11.95
C LEU A 19 19.20 -6.34 12.86
N PRO A 20 20.12 -5.46 12.40
CA PRO A 20 20.53 -4.30 13.19
C PRO A 20 19.34 -3.37 13.43
N LEU A 21 19.08 -3.07 14.70
CA LEU A 21 18.07 -2.09 15.10
C LEU A 21 18.70 -0.68 15.21
N PRO A 22 17.92 0.39 14.96
CA PRO A 22 18.37 1.75 15.17
C PRO A 22 18.86 1.97 16.61
N SER A 23 19.99 2.67 16.76
CA SER A 23 20.62 2.89 18.08
C SER A 23 19.99 4.01 18.91
N ASN A 24 19.15 4.84 18.30
CA ASN A 24 18.45 5.95 18.95
C ASN A 24 17.08 5.48 19.45
N ASN A 25 16.72 5.84 20.69
CA ASN A 25 15.49 5.40 21.33
C ASN A 25 14.20 6.01 20.76
N ARG A 26 14.32 6.97 19.84
CA ARG A 26 13.19 7.55 19.10
C ARG A 26 12.96 6.90 17.74
N ASP A 27 13.92 6.10 17.29
CA ASP A 27 13.87 5.43 16.00
C ASP A 27 13.40 3.99 16.22
N GLY A 28 12.62 3.46 15.28
CA GLY A 28 12.12 2.10 15.38
C GLY A 28 11.67 1.57 14.03
N VAL A 29 11.73 0.25 13.88
CA VAL A 29 11.07 -0.43 12.76
C VAL A 29 9.58 -0.42 13.05
N GLN A 30 8.80 0.21 12.17
CA GLN A 30 7.35 0.31 12.29
C GLN A 30 6.67 -0.56 11.24
N GLY A 31 5.63 -1.28 11.65
CA GLY A 31 4.71 -1.92 10.73
C GLY A 31 3.58 -0.95 10.40
N VAL A 32 3.48 -0.54 9.13
CA VAL A 32 2.33 0.23 8.65
C VAL A 32 1.40 -0.74 7.91
N PRO A 33 0.16 -0.97 8.38
CA PRO A 33 -0.81 -1.78 7.65
C PRO A 33 -1.05 -1.19 6.26
N TYR A 34 -1.08 -2.06 5.25
CA TYR A 34 -1.30 -1.65 3.87
C TYR A 34 -2.24 -2.61 3.16
N ARG A 35 -2.94 -2.13 2.13
CA ARG A 35 -3.66 -2.98 1.17
C ARG A 35 -3.14 -2.76 -0.24
N PRO A 36 -2.89 -3.83 -1.01
CA PRO A 36 -2.52 -3.72 -2.41
C PRO A 36 -3.74 -3.33 -3.26
N VAL A 37 -3.57 -2.35 -4.14
CA VAL A 37 -4.50 -2.00 -5.23
C VAL A 37 -3.87 -2.44 -6.54
N GLU A 38 -4.53 -3.36 -7.24
CA GLU A 38 -3.97 -4.11 -8.36
C GLU A 38 -4.39 -3.55 -9.73
N PHE A 39 -3.44 -3.44 -10.65
CA PHE A 39 -3.63 -3.04 -12.04
C PHE A 39 -2.85 -4.00 -12.96
N ARG A 40 -3.57 -4.91 -13.60
CA ARG A 40 -2.99 -5.81 -14.61
C ARG A 40 -3.20 -5.31 -16.02
N ASP A 41 -2.16 -5.40 -16.83
CA ASP A 41 -2.23 -5.08 -18.26
C ASP A 41 -1.10 -5.77 -19.01
N ASP A 42 -1.29 -6.02 -20.31
CA ASP A 42 -0.25 -6.57 -21.17
C ASP A 42 0.83 -5.51 -21.48
N ASP A 43 0.51 -4.22 -21.24
CA ASP A 43 1.39 -3.07 -21.43
C ASP A 43 1.60 -2.29 -20.11
N LEU A 44 2.85 -2.22 -19.65
CA LEU A 44 3.20 -1.55 -18.40
C LEU A 44 2.83 -0.05 -18.37
N PRO A 45 3.12 0.77 -19.40
CA PRO A 45 2.64 2.15 -19.47
C PRO A 45 1.13 2.28 -19.28
N THR A 46 0.35 1.41 -19.90
CA THR A 46 -1.12 1.40 -19.77
C THR A 46 -1.54 1.10 -18.33
N ALA A 47 -0.93 0.10 -17.67
CA ALA A 47 -1.17 -0.19 -16.25
C ALA A 47 -0.85 1.03 -15.36
N LEU A 48 0.28 1.70 -15.60
CA LEU A 48 0.71 2.90 -14.87
C LEU A 48 -0.24 4.09 -15.08
N GLU A 49 -0.73 4.30 -16.30
CA GLU A 49 -1.69 5.37 -16.60
C GLU A 49 -2.99 5.17 -15.82
N ARG A 50 -3.53 3.94 -15.82
CA ARG A 50 -4.73 3.61 -15.03
C ARG A 50 -4.51 3.79 -13.53
N ALA A 51 -3.35 3.40 -13.02
CA ALA A 51 -2.99 3.60 -11.62
C ALA A 51 -2.92 5.09 -11.26
N ALA A 52 -2.34 5.92 -12.13
CA ALA A 52 -2.28 7.38 -11.94
C ALA A 52 -3.67 8.03 -11.97
N ILE A 53 -4.55 7.58 -12.89
CA ILE A 53 -5.94 8.03 -12.96
C ILE A 53 -6.67 7.68 -11.66
N TRP A 54 -6.53 6.45 -11.17
CA TRP A 54 -7.16 6.00 -9.94
C TRP A 54 -6.67 6.79 -8.72
N LEU A 55 -5.37 7.04 -8.60
CA LEU A 55 -4.81 7.85 -7.51
C LEU A 55 -5.42 9.26 -7.49
N ARG A 56 -5.54 9.90 -8.67
CA ARG A 56 -6.16 11.23 -8.78
C ARG A 56 -7.62 11.21 -8.33
N GLN A 57 -8.41 10.26 -8.83
CA GLN A 57 -9.82 10.12 -8.46
C GLN A 57 -10.00 9.85 -6.96
N THR A 58 -9.13 9.02 -6.39
CA THR A 58 -9.16 8.69 -4.97
C THR A 58 -8.78 9.89 -4.12
N GLN A 59 -7.76 10.64 -4.51
CA GLN A 59 -7.39 11.90 -3.86
C GLN A 59 -8.51 12.92 -3.91
N GLU A 60 -9.22 13.04 -5.04
CA GLU A 60 -10.37 13.94 -5.16
C GLU A 60 -11.50 13.53 -4.20
N TRP A 61 -11.76 12.23 -4.08
CA TRP A 61 -12.82 11.66 -3.25
C TRP A 61 -12.51 11.71 -1.73
N LEU A 62 -11.32 11.26 -1.31
CA LEU A 62 -10.85 11.36 0.07
C LEU A 62 -10.65 12.81 0.46
N GLY A 63 -10.17 13.57 -0.50
CA GLY A 63 -9.86 14.96 -0.34
C GLY A 63 -8.45 15.31 0.08
N GLU A 64 -7.63 14.29 0.23
CA GLU A 64 -6.21 14.32 0.52
C GLU A 64 -5.54 13.22 -0.32
N PRO A 65 -4.23 13.34 -0.61
CA PRO A 65 -3.50 12.28 -1.31
C PRO A 65 -3.55 10.97 -0.52
N VAL A 66 -3.60 9.84 -1.23
CA VAL A 66 -3.44 8.50 -0.63
C VAL A 66 -1.96 8.28 -0.31
N ASP A 67 -1.67 7.77 0.89
CA ASP A 67 -0.36 7.31 1.29
C ASP A 67 -0.01 6.00 0.58
N VAL A 68 0.84 6.10 -0.45
CA VAL A 68 1.44 4.94 -1.12
C VAL A 68 2.77 4.60 -0.43
N ILE A 69 2.82 3.43 0.19
CA ILE A 69 4.00 2.93 0.92
C ILE A 69 5.00 2.29 -0.03
N ALA A 70 4.51 1.54 -1.02
CA ALA A 70 5.35 0.90 -2.03
C ALA A 70 4.62 0.73 -3.36
N VAL A 71 5.40 0.61 -4.43
CA VAL A 71 4.93 0.23 -5.76
C VAL A 71 5.62 -1.07 -6.14
N HIS A 72 4.83 -2.12 -6.32
CA HIS A 72 5.31 -3.42 -6.79
C HIS A 72 5.02 -3.53 -8.29
N LEU A 73 6.08 -3.78 -9.06
CA LEU A 73 6.01 -4.01 -10.50
C LEU A 73 6.50 -5.42 -10.76
N ASP A 74 5.61 -6.26 -11.27
CA ASP A 74 5.92 -7.64 -11.59
C ASP A 74 5.58 -7.95 -13.05
N TYR A 75 6.33 -8.85 -13.65
CA TYR A 75 6.12 -9.33 -15.01
C TYR A 75 6.02 -10.85 -14.96
N ASP A 76 4.89 -11.38 -15.40
CA ASP A 76 4.61 -12.81 -15.41
C ASP A 76 4.41 -13.29 -16.85
N ASP A 77 5.30 -14.18 -17.32
CA ASP A 77 5.24 -14.85 -18.61
C ASP A 77 5.03 -16.37 -18.50
N THR A 78 4.79 -16.89 -17.29
CA THR A 78 4.84 -18.33 -16.97
C THR A 78 3.84 -19.19 -17.76
N HIS A 79 2.74 -18.59 -18.22
CA HIS A 79 1.66 -19.29 -18.93
C HIS A 79 1.59 -18.97 -20.43
N GLY A 80 2.60 -18.28 -20.98
CA GLY A 80 2.65 -17.89 -22.39
C GLY A 80 1.73 -16.72 -22.77
N ASN A 81 1.01 -16.14 -21.81
CA ASN A 81 0.27 -14.89 -21.94
C ASN A 81 0.94 -13.87 -21.01
N PRO A 82 1.97 -13.15 -21.47
CA PRO A 82 2.73 -12.26 -20.62
C PRO A 82 1.91 -11.04 -20.22
N TYR A 83 1.95 -10.67 -18.94
CA TYR A 83 1.32 -9.46 -18.43
C TYR A 83 2.17 -8.81 -17.35
N TYR A 84 1.90 -7.53 -17.10
CA TYR A 84 2.45 -6.78 -15.98
C TYR A 84 1.42 -6.71 -14.85
N ASP A 85 1.86 -7.00 -13.62
CA ASP A 85 1.07 -6.90 -12.39
C ASP A 85 1.59 -5.73 -11.54
N LEU A 86 0.99 -4.56 -11.72
CA LEU A 86 1.28 -3.38 -10.92
C LEU A 86 0.41 -3.38 -9.65
N LYS A 87 1.03 -3.31 -8.47
CA LYS A 87 0.34 -3.13 -7.19
C LYS A 87 0.82 -1.88 -6.47
N LEU A 88 -0.12 -1.00 -6.12
CA LEU A 88 0.12 0.09 -5.18
C LEU A 88 -0.18 -0.41 -3.78
N LEU A 89 0.81 -0.42 -2.88
CA LEU A 89 0.62 -0.77 -1.49
C LEU A 89 0.25 0.51 -0.73
N CYS A 90 -1.04 0.75 -0.57
CA CYS A 90 -1.53 1.96 0.08
C CYS A 90 -1.77 1.72 1.57
N ASN A 91 -1.60 2.76 2.40
CA ASN A 91 -1.96 2.74 3.81
C ASN A 91 -3.42 2.29 3.98
N ASP A 92 -3.65 1.35 4.89
CA ASP A 92 -4.99 0.81 5.11
C ASP A 92 -5.99 1.86 5.63
N GLU A 93 -5.53 2.80 6.45
CA GLU A 93 -6.36 3.86 7.03
C GLU A 93 -6.97 4.76 5.95
N ASP A 94 -6.18 5.16 4.96
CA ASP A 94 -6.66 5.98 3.83
C ASP A 94 -7.71 5.25 3.01
N LEU A 95 -7.51 3.95 2.80
CA LEU A 95 -8.45 3.11 2.06
C LEU A 95 -9.72 2.79 2.86
N ALA A 96 -9.68 2.88 4.19
CA ALA A 96 -10.87 2.76 5.04
C ALA A 96 -11.81 3.95 4.89
N GLY A 97 -11.27 5.13 4.54
CA GLY A 97 -11.99 6.26 3.95
C GLY A 97 -13.11 6.86 4.80
N VAL A 98 -12.88 8.05 5.36
CA VAL A 98 -13.98 8.98 5.69
C VAL A 98 -14.09 9.99 4.54
N PRO A 99 -15.15 9.95 3.71
CA PRO A 99 -15.29 10.87 2.59
C PRO A 99 -15.27 12.33 3.03
N LYS A 100 -14.69 13.22 2.21
CA LYS A 100 -14.68 14.68 2.43
C LYS A 100 -16.05 15.26 2.78
N VAL A 101 -17.10 14.78 2.10
CA VAL A 101 -18.50 15.21 2.29
C VAL A 101 -18.97 14.98 3.72
N ILE A 102 -18.49 13.93 4.40
CA ILE A 102 -18.85 13.66 5.81
C ILE A 102 -18.10 14.62 6.74
N ARG A 103 -16.81 14.90 6.48
CA ARG A 103 -16.01 15.87 7.26
C ARG A 103 -16.59 17.29 7.20
N GLU A 104 -17.09 17.73 6.05
CA GLU A 104 -17.69 19.07 5.88
C GLU A 104 -19.05 19.21 6.58
N HIS A 105 -19.86 18.13 6.59
CA HIS A 105 -21.16 18.12 7.27
C HIS A 105 -21.06 18.05 8.80
N GLU A 106 -20.01 17.42 9.34
CA GLU A 106 -19.75 17.40 10.79
C GLU A 106 -19.08 18.69 11.30
N GLY A 107 -18.48 19.48 10.40
CA GLY A 107 -17.78 20.74 10.71
C GLY A 107 -18.64 21.99 10.80
N SER A 108 -19.97 21.91 10.58
CA SER A 108 -20.89 23.04 10.80
C SER A 108 -21.68 22.87 12.10
N PRO A 109 -21.15 23.30 13.26
CA PRO A 109 -21.98 23.50 14.44
C PRO A 109 -22.98 24.62 14.11
N THR A 110 -24.22 24.22 13.89
CA THR A 110 -25.36 25.13 13.96
C THR A 110 -25.55 25.48 15.43
N GLY A 111 -25.26 26.72 15.84
CA GLY A 111 -25.56 27.15 17.20
C GLY A 111 -24.95 28.49 17.60
N GLN A 112 -25.77 29.54 17.45
CA GLN A 112 -25.91 30.76 18.28
C GLN A 112 -24.68 31.44 18.89
#